data_AF-A0A182KBN1-F1
#
_entry.id   AF-A0A182KBN1-F1
#
_cell.length_a   1.000
_cell.length_b   1.000
_cell.length_c   1.000
_cell.angle_alpha   90.00
_cell.angle_beta   90.00
_cell.angle_gamma   90.00
#
_symmetry.space_group_name_H-M   'P 1'
#
loop_
_entity.id
_entity.type
_entity.pdbx_description
1 polymer ?
#
loop_
_entity_poly.entity_id
_entity_poly.type
_entity_poly.pdbx_seq_one_letter_code
_entity_poly.pdbx_strand_id
1 'polypeptide(L)'
;MSSDGGAKLRKAFETGLDVHVQKMIVAISPSGPFLQRFASFVDSVSFNNYREATFHVPDGNTIGEISVWNAPAMRTFVAGSNTQLETLNIVQ
;
A
#
# COMPACT_ATOMS: atom_id res chain seq x y z
N MET A 1 -11.97 6.11 -10.30
CA MET A 1 -10.84 6.77 -10.98
C MET A 1 -11.25 6.99 -12.42
N SER A 2 -11.12 8.21 -12.96
CA SER A 2 -11.14 8.37 -14.42
C SER A 2 -9.99 7.55 -15.02
N SER A 3 -10.14 7.09 -16.26
CA SER A 3 -9.13 6.32 -17.01
C SER A 3 -7.72 6.91 -16.89
N ASP A 4 -7.63 8.23 -16.84
CA ASP A 4 -6.39 8.97 -16.96
C ASP A 4 -5.53 8.93 -15.68
N GLY A 5 -6.16 8.82 -14.50
CA GLY A 5 -5.44 8.83 -13.23
C GLY A 5 -4.59 7.57 -13.02
N GLY A 6 -5.15 6.40 -13.32
CA GLY A 6 -4.44 5.13 -13.21
C GLY A 6 -3.29 5.00 -14.21
N ALA A 7 -3.48 5.46 -15.45
CA ALA A 7 -2.45 5.45 -16.48
C ALA A 7 -1.26 6.37 -16.13
N LYS A 8 -1.54 7.58 -15.60
CA LYS A 8 -0.49 8.50 -15.15
C LYS A 8 0.32 7.91 -13.99
N LEU A 9 -0.35 7.28 -13.03
CA LEU A 9 0.31 6.67 -11.89
C LEU A 9 1.16 5.46 -12.29
N ARG A 10 0.67 4.61 -13.20
CA ARG A 10 1.47 3.53 -13.79
C ARG A 10 2.71 4.07 -14.49
N LYS A 11 2.53 5.08 -15.34
CA LYS A 11 3.66 5.72 -16.04
C LYS A 11 4.68 6.30 -15.04
N ALA A 12 4.22 6.88 -13.93
CA ALA A 12 5.12 7.36 -12.89
C ALA A 12 5.99 6.23 -12.32
N PHE A 13 5.41 5.07 -12.00
CA PHE A 13 6.15 3.88 -11.54
C PHE A 13 7.08 3.29 -12.61
N GLU A 14 6.71 3.35 -13.89
CA GLU A 14 7.58 2.87 -14.99
C GLU A 14 8.81 3.76 -15.20
N THR A 15 8.69 5.06 -14.89
CA THR A 15 9.75 6.05 -15.16
C THR A 15 10.56 6.46 -13.93
N GLY A 16 10.06 6.16 -12.73
CA GLY A 16 10.64 6.60 -11.47
C GLY A 16 11.02 5.43 -10.58
N LEU A 17 12.12 5.58 -9.84
CA LEU A 17 12.52 4.61 -8.80
C LEU A 17 11.64 4.69 -7.56
N ASP A 18 10.99 5.84 -7.35
CA ASP A 18 10.07 6.08 -6.23
C ASP A 18 8.95 7.02 -6.68
N VAL A 19 7.74 6.81 -6.16
CA VAL A 19 6.57 7.66 -6.38
C VAL A 19 6.01 8.08 -5.04
N HIS A 20 6.27 9.33 -4.68
CA HIS A 20 5.78 9.91 -3.44
C HIS A 20 4.36 10.47 -3.59
N VAL A 21 3.42 9.93 -2.79
CA VAL A 21 2.03 10.41 -2.76
C VAL A 21 1.78 11.17 -1.46
N GLN A 22 1.63 12.49 -1.54
CA GLN A 22 1.43 13.35 -0.37
C GLN A 22 0.09 13.09 0.34
N LYS A 23 -0.97 12.86 -0.44
CA LYS A 23 -2.31 12.59 0.09
C LYS A 23 -3.02 11.59 -0.80
N MET A 24 -3.41 10.48 -0.20
CA MET A 24 -4.19 9.45 -0.86
C MET A 24 -5.58 9.38 -0.24
N ILE A 25 -6.62 9.47 -1.08
CA ILE A 25 -8.01 9.29 -0.67
C ILE A 25 -8.52 8.07 -1.42
N VAL A 26 -8.81 7.00 -0.69
CA VAL A 26 -9.42 5.79 -1.25
C VAL A 26 -10.90 5.77 -0.93
N ALA A 27 -11.72 5.43 -1.93
CA ALA A 27 -13.18 5.41 -1.78
C ALA A 27 -13.66 4.28 -0.85
N ILE A 28 -12.87 3.23 -0.70
CA ILE A 28 -13.15 2.07 0.17
C ILE A 28 -11.88 1.76 0.95
N SER A 29 -11.96 1.88 2.27
CA SER A 29 -10.96 1.46 3.27
C SER A 29 -11.41 0.11 3.84
N PRO A 30 -10.53 -0.89 4.10
CA PRO A 30 -9.10 -0.80 4.42
C PRO A 30 -8.14 -0.82 3.22
N SER A 31 -6.83 -0.73 3.46
CA SER A 31 -5.74 -0.66 2.47
C SER A 31 -5.70 -1.79 1.42
N GLY A 32 -6.39 -2.92 1.65
CA GLY A 32 -6.28 -4.13 0.83
C GLY A 32 -6.54 -3.93 -0.67
N PRO A 33 -7.72 -3.42 -1.10
CA PRO A 33 -8.00 -3.21 -2.52
C PRO A 33 -7.05 -2.21 -3.21
N PHE A 34 -6.41 -1.32 -2.43
CA PHE A 34 -5.36 -0.45 -2.94
C PHE A 34 -4.07 -1.25 -3.15
N LEU A 35 -3.56 -1.93 -2.12
CA LEU A 35 -2.33 -2.73 -2.21
C LEU A 35 -2.39 -3.75 -3.35
N GLN A 36 -3.52 -4.42 -3.55
CA GLN A 36 -3.64 -5.40 -4.63
C GLN A 36 -3.49 -4.79 -6.03
N ARG A 37 -3.95 -3.55 -6.22
CA ARG A 37 -3.87 -2.89 -7.52
C ARG A 37 -2.45 -2.46 -7.87
N PHE A 38 -1.62 -2.22 -6.85
CA PHE A 38 -0.28 -1.68 -7.04
C PHE A 38 0.84 -2.69 -6.85
N ALA A 39 0.55 -3.86 -6.27
CA ALA A 39 1.54 -4.92 -6.04
C ALA A 39 2.27 -5.39 -7.31
N SER A 40 1.71 -5.20 -8.50
CA SER A 40 2.39 -5.52 -9.77
C SER A 40 3.36 -4.43 -10.26
N PHE A 41 3.39 -3.26 -9.62
CA PHE A 41 4.19 -2.11 -10.04
C PHE A 41 5.29 -1.76 -9.05
N VAL A 42 5.25 -2.30 -7.83
CA VAL A 42 6.18 -1.95 -6.76
C VAL A 42 6.57 -3.18 -5.96
N ASP A 43 7.82 -3.22 -5.54
CA ASP A 43 8.34 -4.25 -4.64
C ASP A 43 8.18 -3.84 -3.17
N SER A 44 8.07 -2.54 -2.89
CA SER A 44 7.95 -1.98 -1.55
C SER A 44 6.88 -0.88 -1.46
N VAL A 45 6.30 -0.70 -0.28
CA VAL A 45 5.37 0.39 0.01
C VAL A 45 5.57 0.92 1.42
N SER A 46 5.57 2.25 1.54
CA SER A 46 5.65 2.96 2.82
C SER A 46 4.46 3.89 3.02
N PHE A 47 3.71 3.66 4.11
CA PHE A 47 2.67 4.56 4.59
C PHE A 47 3.24 5.43 5.70
N ASN A 48 3.65 6.66 5.37
CA ASN A 48 4.28 7.56 6.35
C ASN A 48 3.31 8.06 7.44
N ASN A 49 2.01 8.09 7.14
CA ASN A 49 0.95 8.48 8.07
C ASN A 49 -0.26 7.60 7.82
N TYR A 50 -0.49 6.62 8.69
CA TYR A 50 -1.62 5.70 8.53
C TYR A 50 -2.74 6.02 9.53
N ARG A 51 -3.93 6.31 9.02
CA ARG A 51 -5.04 6.86 9.83
C ARG A 51 -6.20 5.90 10.04
N GLU A 52 -6.14 4.72 9.44
CA GLU A 52 -7.21 3.75 9.50
C GLU A 52 -7.01 2.78 10.67
N ALA A 53 -8.12 2.26 11.21
CA ALA A 53 -8.05 1.33 12.34
C ALA A 53 -7.50 -0.05 11.94
N THR A 54 -7.62 -0.43 10.67
CA THR A 54 -7.23 -1.75 10.17
C THR A 54 -6.36 -1.61 8.93
N PHE A 55 -5.15 -2.17 9.01
CA PHE A 55 -4.32 -2.38 7.83
C PHE A 55 -4.55 -3.79 7.29
N HIS A 56 -4.88 -3.91 6.01
CA HIS A 56 -5.21 -5.17 5.36
C HIS A 56 -4.27 -5.47 4.20
N VAL A 57 -3.54 -6.57 4.27
CA VAL A 57 -2.75 -7.14 3.17
C VAL A 57 -3.56 -8.29 2.54
N PRO A 58 -3.99 -8.19 1.27
CA PRO A 58 -4.78 -9.23 0.63
C PRO A 58 -4.02 -10.54 0.41
N ASP A 59 -4.76 -11.63 0.21
CA ASP A 59 -4.20 -12.91 -0.25
C ASP A 59 -3.45 -12.75 -1.58
N GLY A 60 -2.29 -13.40 -1.69
CA GLY A 60 -1.49 -13.40 -2.91
C GLY A 60 -0.88 -12.05 -3.26
N ASN A 61 -0.81 -11.12 -2.31
CA ASN A 61 -0.07 -9.88 -2.50
C ASN A 61 1.42 -10.17 -2.71
N THR A 62 2.05 -9.48 -3.66
CA THR A 62 3.44 -9.72 -4.08
C THR A 62 4.43 -8.70 -3.56
N ILE A 63 3.99 -7.72 -2.75
CA ILE A 63 4.87 -6.70 -2.18
C ILE A 63 5.78 -7.36 -1.14
N GLY A 64 7.10 -7.17 -1.31
CA GLY A 64 8.13 -7.75 -0.46
C GLY A 64 8.42 -6.93 0.80
N GLU A 65 8.22 -5.61 0.76
CA GLU A 65 8.39 -4.74 1.92
C GLU A 65 7.16 -3.85 2.16
N ILE A 66 6.63 -3.92 3.38
CA ILE A 66 5.54 -3.06 3.84
C ILE A 66 5.99 -2.33 5.11
N SER A 67 6.01 -1.01 5.03
CA SER A 67 6.29 -0.14 6.17
C SER A 67 5.08 0.75 6.48
N VAL A 68 4.63 0.74 7.73
CA VAL A 68 3.50 1.55 8.22
C VAL A 68 3.98 2.40 9.38
N TRP A 69 4.05 3.70 9.18
CA TRP A 69 4.54 4.69 10.13
C TRP A 69 3.43 5.62 10.60
N ASN A 70 3.60 6.17 11.80
CA ASN A 70 2.68 7.11 12.44
C ASN A 70 1.24 6.62 12.31
N ALA A 71 0.96 5.51 12.98
CA ALA A 71 -0.27 4.74 12.85
C ALA A 71 -1.10 4.70 14.15
N PRO A 72 -1.34 5.84 14.84
CA PRO A 72 -1.87 5.85 16.21
C PRO A 72 -3.31 5.33 16.32
N ALA A 73 -4.04 5.30 15.21
CA ALA A 73 -5.40 4.77 15.17
C ALA A 73 -5.45 3.27 14.85
N MET A 74 -4.33 2.68 14.37
CA MET A 74 -4.28 1.32 13.88
C MET A 74 -4.29 0.33 15.04
N ARG A 75 -5.31 -0.52 15.08
CA ARG A 75 -5.55 -1.52 16.12
C ARG A 75 -5.41 -2.95 15.59
N THR A 76 -5.56 -3.12 14.29
CA THR A 76 -5.62 -4.43 13.65
C THR A 76 -4.77 -4.46 12.39
N PHE A 77 -3.95 -5.50 12.28
CA PHE A 77 -3.24 -5.86 11.06
C PHE A 77 -3.78 -7.21 10.60
N VAL A 78 -4.35 -7.26 9.40
CA VAL A 78 -4.94 -8.47 8.81
C VAL A 78 -4.15 -8.79 7.57
N ALA A 79 -3.54 -9.97 7.52
CA ALA A 79 -2.83 -10.45 6.35
C ALA A 79 -3.45 -11.74 5.86
N GLY A 80 -3.75 -11.76 4.56
CA GLY A 80 -3.96 -12.99 3.82
C GLY A 80 -2.68 -13.79 3.66
N SER A 81 -2.81 -14.97 3.05
CA SER A 81 -1.68 -15.82 2.69
C SER A 81 -0.73 -15.05 1.77
N ASN A 82 0.52 -14.93 2.19
CA ASN A 82 1.57 -14.22 1.47
C ASN A 82 2.89 -15.01 1.56
N THR A 83 3.56 -15.18 0.43
CA THR A 83 4.86 -15.89 0.33
C THR A 83 6.01 -14.99 -0.10
N GLN A 84 5.75 -13.71 -0.35
CA GLN A 84 6.70 -12.75 -0.89
C GLN A 84 7.08 -11.66 0.12
N LEU A 85 6.30 -11.45 1.18
CA LEU A 85 6.58 -10.44 2.21
C LEU A 85 7.83 -10.85 3.01
N GLU A 86 8.90 -10.12 2.78
CA GLU A 86 10.19 -10.30 3.44
C GLU A 86 10.34 -9.39 4.66
N THR A 87 9.82 -8.17 4.57
CA THR A 87 9.96 -7.15 5.63
C THR A 87 8.62 -6.50 5.96
N LEU A 88 8.29 -6.48 7.26
CA LEU A 88 7.14 -5.78 7.82
C LEU A 88 7.57 -4.87 8.96
N ASN A 89 7.41 -3.56 8.77
CA ASN A 89 7.67 -2.56 9.81
C ASN A 89 6.36 -1.86 10.18
N ILE A 90 6.03 -1.85 11.47
CA ILE A 90 4.86 -1.14 12.00
C ILE A 90 5.31 -0.26 13.16
N VAL A 91 5.14 1.05 13.01
CA VAL A 91 5.48 2.06 14.01
C VAL A 91 4.24 2.89 14.33
N GLN A 92 3.91 2.94 15.62
CA GLN A 92 2.76 3.67 16.15
C GLN A 92 3.03 5.17 16.20
#